data_AF-A0A6M2DP61-F1
#
_entry.id   AF-A0A6M2DP61-F1
#
_cell.length_a   1.000
_cell.length_b   1.000
_cell.length_c   1.000
_cell.angle_alpha   90.00
_cell.angle_beta   90.00
_cell.angle_gamma   90.00
#
_symmetry.space_group_name_H-M   'P 1'
#
loop_
_entity.id
_entity.type
_entity.pdbx_description
1 polymer ?
#
loop_
_entity_poly.entity_id
_entity_poly.type
_entity_poly.pdbx_seq_one_letter_code
_entity_poly.pdbx_strand_id
1 'polypeptide(L)'
;MKKPIKLIDNHLEFNMQALDYLIENQNDFLVVGVLGNQGVGKSTLLNLVAHSNMNNLVSRIINKVDDSTVSKDTISLKTDISSDSKSSSDVYSECSDIISCSSDKASVHSLNHNVDLLTNKTGELTLNEKPGLQTESGNCIKFEVETEEQIKFGVHCTNGVDMYITSNRVILLDSQPLLSVSILDKSTLSSETKSMTHEVAVEMESLYLATFILASCHIVLVVQDWFIDSNILRFLNTADMLRPQPNQPNNPQHTAPEENLLDQFGAQILLVHNKAQLSDFSGDAIKHYSKMYDMIFNTSSKLKIRTGLGSIYDKKVEEYKSKKTSIDKKQDVNLFMLPEVTLNYVDDHGFKGHDSLEALVKRLRQNILGASRGQIAPSVTSEKHWGHNAHKTWETIKKSGLFLEYCRMLH
;
A
#
# COMPACT_ATOMS: atom_id res chain seq x y z
N MET A 1 -8.61 6.19 -16.84
CA MET A 1 -9.75 5.24 -16.99
C MET A 1 -10.80 5.50 -15.91
N LYS A 2 -12.06 5.06 -16.10
CA LYS A 2 -13.11 5.21 -15.06
C LYS A 2 -13.01 4.16 -13.94
N LYS A 3 -12.72 2.91 -14.30
CA LYS A 3 -12.52 1.76 -13.40
C LYS A 3 -11.30 0.93 -13.85
N PRO A 4 -10.68 0.12 -12.98
CA PRO A 4 -9.67 -0.86 -13.38
C PRO A 4 -10.24 -1.91 -14.34
N ILE A 5 -9.36 -2.56 -15.09
CA ILE A 5 -9.65 -3.70 -15.95
C ILE A 5 -8.75 -4.86 -15.54
N LYS A 6 -9.26 -6.10 -15.62
CA LYS A 6 -8.42 -7.30 -15.41
C LYS A 6 -7.36 -7.36 -16.51
N LEU A 7 -6.08 -7.40 -16.11
CA LEU A 7 -4.96 -7.71 -16.99
C LEU A 7 -4.66 -9.21 -16.97
N ILE A 8 -4.70 -9.80 -15.77
CA ILE A 8 -4.69 -11.25 -15.57
C ILE A 8 -5.95 -11.58 -14.78
N ASP A 9 -6.73 -12.55 -15.26
CA ASP A 9 -7.97 -12.93 -14.61
C ASP A 9 -7.76 -13.95 -13.47
N ASN A 10 -8.86 -14.43 -12.89
CA ASN A 10 -8.87 -15.43 -11.83
C ASN A 10 -8.51 -16.85 -12.31
N HIS A 11 -8.34 -17.06 -13.60
CA HIS A 11 -7.88 -18.32 -14.21
C HIS A 11 -6.42 -18.25 -14.65
N LEU A 12 -5.72 -17.16 -14.30
CA LEU A 12 -4.33 -16.91 -14.71
C LEU A 12 -4.17 -16.77 -16.23
N GLU A 13 -5.21 -16.27 -16.90
CA GLU A 13 -5.21 -15.96 -18.32
C GLU A 13 -5.01 -14.46 -18.55
N PHE A 14 -4.23 -14.12 -19.58
CA PHE A 14 -3.89 -12.74 -19.89
C PHE A 14 -4.97 -12.10 -20.76
N ASN A 15 -5.55 -10.99 -20.31
CA ASN A 15 -6.61 -10.30 -21.02
C ASN A 15 -6.05 -9.32 -22.06
N MET A 16 -6.10 -9.73 -23.33
CA MET A 16 -5.65 -8.89 -24.45
C MET A 16 -6.46 -7.60 -24.64
N GLN A 17 -7.71 -7.53 -24.18
CA GLN A 17 -8.54 -6.31 -24.28
C GLN A 17 -8.01 -5.18 -23.40
N ALA A 18 -7.18 -5.49 -22.39
CA ALA A 18 -6.52 -4.48 -21.59
C ALA A 18 -5.60 -3.57 -22.45
N LEU A 19 -5.05 -4.11 -23.55
CA LEU A 19 -4.10 -3.41 -24.41
C LEU A 19 -4.74 -2.28 -25.22
N ASP A 20 -6.06 -2.32 -25.42
CA ASP A 20 -6.80 -1.28 -26.14
C ASP A 20 -6.80 0.08 -25.40
N TYR A 21 -6.46 0.08 -24.11
CA TYR A 21 -6.32 1.29 -23.29
C TYR A 21 -4.91 1.92 -23.37
N LEU A 22 -3.95 1.26 -24.02
CA LEU A 22 -2.56 1.67 -24.15
C LEU A 22 -2.34 2.49 -25.42
N ILE A 23 -1.47 3.50 -25.35
CA ILE A 23 -1.21 4.42 -26.45
C ILE A 23 0.04 3.98 -27.24
N GLU A 24 -0.07 3.94 -28.56
CA GLU A 24 1.01 3.47 -29.47
C GLU A 24 2.28 4.32 -29.43
N ASN A 25 2.14 5.64 -29.34
CA ASN A 25 3.24 6.59 -29.45
C ASN A 25 3.60 7.24 -28.11
N GLN A 26 3.20 6.64 -26.99
CA GLN A 26 3.54 7.15 -25.65
C GLN A 26 4.72 6.38 -25.06
N ASN A 27 5.89 7.00 -25.10
CA ASN A 27 7.13 6.44 -24.56
C ASN A 27 7.42 6.90 -23.12
N ASP A 28 6.75 7.97 -22.68
CA ASP A 28 6.92 8.53 -21.34
C ASP A 28 5.80 8.06 -20.41
N PHE A 29 5.91 6.82 -19.95
CA PHE A 29 4.96 6.22 -19.02
C PHE A 29 5.69 5.58 -17.83
N LEU A 30 4.95 5.33 -16.76
CA LEU A 30 5.44 4.65 -15.57
C LEU A 30 4.53 3.45 -15.29
N VAL A 31 5.12 2.36 -14.79
CA VAL A 31 4.41 1.12 -14.45
C VAL A 31 4.77 0.79 -13.02
N VAL A 32 3.76 0.77 -12.16
CA VAL A 32 3.90 0.51 -10.73
C VAL A 32 3.07 -0.71 -10.38
N GLY A 33 3.73 -1.78 -9.97
CA GLY A 33 3.08 -2.96 -9.42
C GLY A 33 3.08 -2.95 -7.90
N VAL A 34 2.15 -3.68 -7.29
CA VAL A 34 2.13 -3.92 -5.83
C VAL A 34 2.15 -5.42 -5.57
N LEU A 35 2.88 -5.84 -4.54
CA LEU A 35 2.96 -7.21 -4.03
C LEU A 35 2.83 -7.20 -2.50
N GLY A 36 2.35 -8.29 -1.92
CA GLY A 36 2.22 -8.46 -0.47
C GLY A 36 1.10 -9.41 -0.08
N ASN A 37 1.03 -9.76 1.20
CA ASN A 37 0.05 -10.70 1.75
C ASN A 37 -1.38 -10.12 1.71
N GLN A 38 -2.33 -10.91 2.19
CA GLN A 38 -3.70 -10.47 2.43
C GLN A 38 -3.76 -9.46 3.58
N GLY A 39 -4.70 -8.51 3.53
CA GLY A 39 -4.91 -7.54 4.62
C GLY A 39 -3.86 -6.44 4.78
N VAL A 40 -2.73 -6.46 4.06
CA VAL A 40 -1.66 -5.43 4.20
C VAL A 40 -2.03 -4.06 3.59
N GLY A 41 -3.15 -3.96 2.87
CA GLY A 41 -3.65 -2.69 2.33
C GLY A 41 -3.14 -2.30 0.93
N LYS A 42 -2.76 -3.27 0.08
CA LYS A 42 -2.26 -3.05 -1.29
C LYS A 42 -3.16 -2.15 -2.15
N SER A 43 -4.42 -2.53 -2.28
CA SER A 43 -5.41 -1.82 -3.11
C SER A 43 -5.71 -0.43 -2.55
N THR A 44 -5.75 -0.28 -1.22
CA THR A 44 -5.87 1.02 -0.54
C THR A 44 -4.67 1.93 -0.87
N LEU A 45 -3.44 1.39 -0.79
CA LEU A 45 -2.23 2.12 -1.13
C LEU A 45 -2.22 2.57 -2.60
N LEU A 46 -2.60 1.69 -3.53
CA LEU A 46 -2.69 2.06 -4.94
C LEU A 46 -3.77 3.11 -5.21
N ASN A 47 -4.90 3.08 -4.50
CA ASN A 47 -5.88 4.16 -4.56
C ASN A 47 -5.29 5.49 -4.09
N LEU A 48 -4.48 5.50 -3.02
CA LEU A 48 -3.76 6.69 -2.56
C LEU A 48 -2.74 7.19 -3.60
N VAL A 49 -2.11 6.29 -4.37
CA VAL A 49 -1.18 6.64 -5.46
C VAL A 49 -1.91 7.07 -6.75
N ALA A 50 -3.14 6.63 -6.99
CA ALA A 50 -3.87 6.91 -8.23
C ALA A 50 -4.43 8.34 -8.36
N HIS A 51 -4.83 8.99 -7.26
CA HIS A 51 -5.67 10.20 -7.32
C HIS A 51 -4.88 11.50 -7.25
N SER A 52 -5.24 12.55 -7.99
CA SER A 52 -4.56 13.85 -7.81
C SER A 52 -5.03 14.61 -6.57
N ASN A 53 -6.29 14.42 -6.15
CA ASN A 53 -6.92 15.12 -5.03
C ASN A 53 -7.00 14.20 -3.78
N MET A 54 -6.02 14.34 -2.89
CA MET A 54 -5.82 13.49 -1.71
C MET A 54 -6.85 13.71 -0.61
N ASN A 55 -7.29 14.95 -0.44
CA ASN A 55 -8.02 15.37 0.76
C ASN A 55 -9.33 14.59 0.90
N ASN A 56 -10.03 14.39 -0.21
CA ASN A 56 -11.28 13.62 -0.21
C ASN A 56 -11.10 12.12 0.06
N LEU A 57 -9.94 11.54 -0.26
CA LEU A 57 -9.70 10.11 -0.04
C LEU A 57 -9.15 9.81 1.34
N VAL A 58 -8.18 10.59 1.79
CA VAL A 58 -7.62 10.44 3.13
C VAL A 58 -8.73 10.66 4.16
N SER A 59 -9.55 11.72 4.00
CA SER A 59 -10.72 11.93 4.85
C SER A 59 -11.75 10.81 4.73
N ARG A 60 -12.00 10.23 3.54
CA ARG A 60 -12.92 9.08 3.44
C ARG A 60 -12.37 7.80 4.06
N ILE A 61 -11.06 7.57 4.00
CA ILE A 61 -10.43 6.43 4.66
C ILE A 61 -10.58 6.59 6.16
N ILE A 62 -10.31 7.79 6.69
CA ILE A 62 -10.51 8.13 8.11
C ILE A 62 -12.00 8.00 8.50
N ASN A 63 -12.92 8.59 7.73
CA ASN A 63 -14.35 8.60 8.05
C ASN A 63 -15.06 7.24 7.83
N LYS A 64 -14.55 6.37 6.93
CA LYS A 64 -15.03 4.97 6.86
C LYS A 64 -14.71 4.23 8.16
N VAL A 65 -13.66 4.63 8.88
CA VAL A 65 -13.43 4.13 10.22
C VAL A 65 -14.50 4.69 11.18
N ASP A 66 -14.91 5.96 11.04
CA ASP A 66 -15.94 6.58 11.91
C ASP A 66 -17.29 5.84 11.85
N ASP A 67 -17.79 5.48 10.66
CA ASP A 67 -19.09 4.79 10.52
C ASP A 67 -19.10 3.36 11.11
N SER A 68 -17.93 2.71 11.25
CA SER A 68 -17.80 1.35 11.78
C SER A 68 -17.95 1.26 13.32
N THR A 69 -18.04 2.40 14.03
CA THR A 69 -18.18 2.44 15.50
C THR A 69 -19.50 3.00 16.02
N VAL A 70 -20.44 3.34 15.13
CA VAL A 70 -21.81 3.70 15.53
C VAL A 70 -22.75 2.51 15.32
N SER A 71 -22.43 1.38 15.95
CA SER A 71 -23.49 0.49 16.43
C SER A 71 -24.13 1.17 17.64
N LYS A 72 -25.08 2.08 17.37
CA LYS A 72 -26.04 2.50 18.39
C LYS A 72 -26.81 1.26 18.82
N ASP A 73 -26.42 0.68 19.95
CA ASP A 73 -27.32 -0.07 20.81
C ASP A 73 -28.45 0.86 21.23
N THR A 74 -29.44 1.03 20.35
CA THR A 74 -30.74 1.55 20.72
C THR A 74 -31.58 0.34 21.06
N ILE A 75 -31.29 -0.28 22.21
CA ILE A 75 -32.29 -1.11 22.88
C ILE A 75 -33.37 -0.14 23.34
N SER A 76 -34.46 -0.11 22.59
CA SER A 76 -35.70 0.56 22.94
C SER A 76 -36.36 -0.18 24.11
N LEU A 77 -35.92 0.10 25.33
CA LEU A 77 -36.67 -0.26 26.53
C LEU A 77 -37.88 0.66 26.62
N LYS A 78 -39.02 0.15 26.16
CA LYS A 78 -40.34 0.64 26.53
C LYS A 78 -40.45 0.63 28.04
N THR A 79 -40.71 1.79 28.61
CA THR A 79 -41.19 1.95 29.98
C THR A 79 -42.58 1.37 30.08
N ASP A 80 -42.71 0.21 30.72
CA ASP A 80 -43.96 -0.22 31.33
C ASP A 80 -43.77 -0.23 32.86
N ILE A 81 -44.64 0.55 33.50
CA ILE A 81 -44.72 0.75 34.94
C ILE A 81 -45.46 -0.46 35.52
N SER A 82 -44.83 -1.21 36.43
CA SER A 82 -45.55 -1.91 37.50
C SER A 82 -44.65 -2.21 38.68
N SER A 83 -45.18 -1.85 39.85
CA SER A 83 -44.78 -2.13 41.23
C SER A 83 -44.18 -3.52 41.48
N ASP A 84 -43.09 -3.60 42.27
CA ASP A 84 -43.19 -4.10 43.64
C ASP A 84 -41.85 -4.05 44.42
N SER A 85 -42.02 -3.92 45.73
CA SER A 85 -41.05 -3.73 46.81
C SER A 85 -40.06 -4.88 47.06
N LYS A 86 -38.82 -4.57 47.50
CA LYS A 86 -38.22 -4.92 48.83
C LYS A 86 -36.68 -4.98 48.85
N SER A 87 -36.11 -4.16 49.75
CA SER A 87 -35.06 -4.41 50.77
C SER A 87 -33.66 -4.97 50.45
N SER A 88 -32.70 -4.42 51.23
CA SER A 88 -31.34 -4.89 51.64
C SER A 88 -30.22 -4.26 50.80
N SER A 89 -29.43 -3.29 51.29
CA SER A 89 -28.40 -3.37 52.36
C SER A 89 -27.35 -4.43 51.98
N ASP A 90 -26.04 -4.20 51.94
CA ASP A 90 -25.19 -3.40 52.80
C ASP A 90 -23.71 -3.42 52.27
N VAL A 91 -22.95 -2.37 52.64
CA VAL A 91 -21.55 -2.43 53.14
C VAL A 91 -20.34 -2.54 52.18
N TYR A 92 -19.60 -1.41 52.09
CA TYR A 92 -18.18 -1.15 52.45
C TYR A 92 -17.82 0.23 51.83
N SER A 93 -17.70 1.38 52.56
CA SER A 93 -16.69 1.77 53.56
C SER A 93 -15.26 1.43 53.09
N GLU A 94 -14.25 2.30 53.02
CA GLU A 94 -14.02 3.58 53.68
C GLU A 94 -12.73 4.20 53.09
N CYS A 95 -12.72 5.53 52.98
CA CYS A 95 -11.65 6.49 53.29
C CYS A 95 -10.17 6.19 52.95
N SER A 96 -9.49 7.17 52.35
CA SER A 96 -8.76 8.16 53.16
C SER A 96 -8.18 9.30 52.32
N ASP A 97 -8.17 10.46 52.97
CA ASP A 97 -7.94 11.80 52.47
C ASP A 97 -6.47 12.25 52.58
N ILE A 98 -6.26 13.49 52.10
CA ILE A 98 -5.26 14.50 52.52
C ILE A 98 -3.86 14.41 51.89
N ILE A 99 -3.53 15.41 51.06
CA ILE A 99 -2.53 16.46 51.37
C ILE A 99 -2.78 17.69 50.48
N SER A 100 -3.01 18.79 51.18
CA SER A 100 -3.00 20.19 50.74
C SER A 100 -1.59 20.72 50.50
N CYS A 101 -1.44 21.66 49.56
CA CYS A 101 -0.60 22.89 49.64
C CYS A 101 -0.56 23.54 48.24
N SER A 102 -1.31 24.62 48.00
CA SER A 102 -0.98 26.04 48.23
C SER A 102 -0.36 26.73 46.99
N SER A 103 -1.12 27.75 46.52
CA SER A 103 -0.73 29.05 45.91
C SER A 103 0.19 29.05 44.67
N ASP A 104 -0.16 29.71 43.56
CA ASP A 104 -0.21 31.18 43.49
C ASP A 104 -1.25 31.76 42.51
N LYS A 105 -1.79 32.92 42.90
CA LYS A 105 -2.61 33.83 42.09
C LYS A 105 -1.75 34.98 41.56
N ALA A 106 -1.86 35.29 40.28
CA ALA A 106 -1.77 36.65 39.69
C ALA A 106 -2.36 36.59 38.26
N SER A 107 -3.65 36.88 38.11
CA SER A 107 -4.23 38.17 37.67
C SER A 107 -4.04 38.47 36.17
N VAL A 108 -5.10 38.39 35.35
CA VAL A 108 -5.57 39.48 34.48
C VAL A 108 -7.08 39.34 34.24
N HIS A 109 -7.73 40.50 34.31
CA HIS A 109 -9.12 40.90 34.20
C HIS A 109 -9.91 40.50 32.94
N SER A 110 -11.18 40.11 33.19
CA SER A 110 -12.44 40.53 32.55
C SER A 110 -12.58 40.63 31.02
N LEU A 111 -13.56 39.91 30.45
CA LEU A 111 -14.81 40.47 29.90
C LEU A 111 -15.68 39.36 29.28
N ASN A 112 -16.67 38.90 30.05
CA ASN A 112 -17.85 38.24 29.51
C ASN A 112 -18.83 39.33 29.05
N HIS A 113 -19.05 39.43 27.74
CA HIS A 113 -20.29 40.01 27.20
C HIS A 113 -20.50 39.53 25.77
N ASN A 114 -21.73 39.09 25.48
CA ASN A 114 -22.33 38.87 24.15
C ASN A 114 -22.17 37.47 23.54
N VAL A 115 -22.67 36.47 24.26
CA VAL A 115 -23.42 35.36 23.62
C VAL A 115 -24.89 35.69 23.84
N ASP A 116 -25.54 36.23 22.80
CA ASP A 116 -26.99 36.28 22.58
C ASP A 116 -27.31 37.48 21.70
N LEU A 117 -27.17 37.30 20.38
CA LEU A 117 -28.02 37.92 19.36
C LEU A 117 -27.59 37.32 18.02
N LEU A 118 -28.57 37.00 17.16
CA LEU A 118 -28.44 36.45 15.80
C LEU A 118 -28.72 34.94 15.67
N THR A 119 -29.73 34.44 16.38
CA THR A 119 -30.68 33.50 15.78
C THR A 119 -31.86 34.27 15.22
N ASN A 120 -32.27 33.91 14.00
CA ASN A 120 -33.51 34.28 13.31
C ASN A 120 -33.57 35.65 12.61
N LYS A 121 -33.12 35.67 11.34
CA LYS A 121 -33.87 36.30 10.25
C LYS A 121 -33.44 35.72 8.90
N THR A 122 -34.31 34.86 8.39
CA THR A 122 -34.44 34.51 6.98
C THR A 122 -34.82 35.75 6.16
N GLY A 123 -34.24 35.90 4.98
CA GLY A 123 -34.59 36.91 4.00
C GLY A 123 -33.81 36.67 2.71
N GLU A 124 -34.53 36.29 1.66
CA GLU A 124 -34.07 35.99 0.31
C GLU A 124 -33.08 37.01 -0.25
N LEU A 125 -31.94 36.54 -0.77
CA LEU A 125 -31.22 37.21 -1.85
C LEU A 125 -30.76 36.16 -2.85
N THR A 126 -31.50 36.08 -3.95
CA THR A 126 -31.15 35.42 -5.19
C THR A 126 -29.94 36.10 -5.82
N LEU A 127 -28.85 35.35 -6.01
CA LEU A 127 -27.77 35.70 -6.94
C LEU A 127 -27.63 34.56 -7.95
N ASN A 128 -28.10 34.83 -9.17
CA ASN A 128 -27.83 34.01 -10.35
C ASN A 128 -26.38 34.21 -10.83
N GLU A 129 -25.87 33.15 -11.46
CA GLU A 129 -24.71 33.04 -12.36
C GLU A 129 -23.32 32.69 -11.79
N LYS A 130 -22.93 31.43 -11.98
CA LYS A 130 -22.05 31.03 -13.11
C LYS A 130 -22.11 29.51 -13.35
N PRO A 131 -22.28 29.03 -14.60
CA PRO A 131 -22.18 27.60 -14.91
C PRO A 131 -20.72 27.24 -15.17
N GLY A 132 -20.15 26.33 -14.37
CA GLY A 132 -18.82 25.80 -14.66
C GLY A 132 -17.97 25.41 -13.46
N LEU A 133 -18.49 24.56 -12.59
CA LEU A 133 -17.63 23.63 -11.86
C LEU A 133 -18.41 22.33 -11.70
N GLN A 134 -18.24 21.43 -12.67
CA GLN A 134 -18.65 20.04 -12.47
C GLN A 134 -17.73 19.50 -11.37
N THR A 135 -18.21 19.56 -10.11
CA THR A 135 -17.68 18.72 -9.05
C THR A 135 -17.86 17.29 -9.53
N GLU A 136 -16.78 16.63 -9.94
CA GLU A 136 -16.78 15.19 -10.17
C GLU A 136 -17.09 14.51 -8.83
N SER A 137 -18.36 14.36 -8.50
CA SER A 137 -18.89 13.51 -7.44
C SER A 137 -18.82 12.03 -7.85
N GLY A 138 -17.74 11.65 -8.54
CA GLY A 138 -17.44 10.29 -8.95
C GLY A 138 -16.80 9.54 -7.81
N ASN A 139 -17.08 8.24 -7.71
CA ASN A 139 -16.41 7.37 -6.74
C ASN A 139 -14.87 7.49 -6.92
N CYS A 140 -14.23 7.98 -5.86
CA CYS A 140 -12.79 8.24 -5.83
C CYS A 140 -11.99 6.96 -5.51
N ILE A 141 -12.66 5.83 -5.30
CA ILE A 141 -11.99 4.53 -5.15
C ILE A 141 -11.98 3.85 -6.52
N LYS A 142 -10.81 3.42 -6.99
CA LYS A 142 -10.63 2.72 -8.28
C LYS A 142 -10.46 1.23 -8.06
N PHE A 143 -9.49 0.83 -7.26
CA PHE A 143 -9.30 -0.56 -6.86
C PHE A 143 -10.24 -0.89 -5.72
N GLU A 144 -10.92 -2.03 -5.80
CA GLU A 144 -11.78 -2.51 -4.73
C GLU A 144 -10.93 -2.78 -3.49
N VAL A 145 -11.48 -2.45 -2.32
CA VAL A 145 -10.84 -2.67 -1.03
C VAL A 145 -11.69 -3.65 -0.24
N GLU A 146 -11.04 -4.43 0.64
CA GLU A 146 -11.73 -5.43 1.46
C GLU A 146 -12.87 -4.78 2.25
N THR A 147 -14.05 -5.40 2.18
CA THR A 147 -15.21 -5.00 2.98
C THR A 147 -15.07 -5.50 4.41
N GLU A 148 -15.82 -4.92 5.36
CA GLU A 148 -15.82 -5.43 6.74
C GLU A 148 -16.21 -6.91 6.82
N GLU A 149 -17.13 -7.36 5.97
CA GLU A 149 -17.54 -8.75 5.89
C GLU A 149 -16.39 -9.64 5.42
N GLN A 150 -15.70 -9.25 4.36
CA GLN A 150 -14.51 -9.97 3.87
C GLN A 150 -13.41 -10.03 4.93
N ILE A 151 -13.19 -8.94 5.67
CA ILE A 151 -12.24 -8.91 6.79
C ILE A 151 -12.66 -9.89 7.90
N LYS A 152 -13.93 -9.87 8.30
CA LYS A 152 -14.48 -10.76 9.34
C LYS A 152 -14.35 -12.24 8.97
N PHE A 153 -14.57 -12.57 7.70
CA PHE A 153 -14.44 -13.95 7.20
C PHE A 153 -13.03 -14.31 6.70
N GLY A 154 -12.08 -13.38 6.76
CA GLY A 154 -10.72 -13.62 6.27
C GLY A 154 -10.65 -13.91 4.77
N VAL A 155 -11.55 -13.35 3.96
CA VAL A 155 -11.62 -13.59 2.51
C VAL A 155 -10.92 -12.47 1.74
N HIS A 156 -10.11 -12.83 0.75
CA HIS A 156 -9.46 -11.85 -0.13
C HIS A 156 -10.45 -11.18 -1.09
N CYS A 157 -10.17 -9.91 -1.41
CA CYS A 157 -10.92 -9.11 -2.38
C CYS A 157 -10.38 -9.24 -3.82
N THR A 158 -9.10 -8.91 -4.04
CA THR A 158 -8.47 -8.90 -5.37
C THR A 158 -8.18 -10.31 -5.87
N ASN A 159 -8.59 -10.62 -7.11
CA ASN A 159 -8.29 -11.88 -7.82
C ASN A 159 -7.56 -11.55 -9.13
N GLY A 160 -6.49 -12.29 -9.46
CA GLY A 160 -5.63 -12.01 -10.61
C GLY A 160 -4.82 -10.73 -10.46
N VAL A 161 -4.70 -9.96 -11.56
CA VAL A 161 -4.05 -8.64 -11.59
C VAL A 161 -4.96 -7.62 -12.26
N ASP A 162 -5.31 -6.58 -11.51
CA ASP A 162 -6.07 -5.44 -12.03
C ASP A 162 -5.13 -4.35 -12.55
N MET A 163 -5.44 -3.80 -13.72
CA MET A 163 -4.73 -2.68 -14.33
C MET A 163 -5.57 -1.41 -14.34
N TYR A 164 -4.96 -0.31 -13.93
CA TYR A 164 -5.56 1.02 -14.01
C TYR A 164 -4.57 2.04 -14.56
N ILE A 165 -5.03 2.87 -15.51
CA ILE A 165 -4.23 3.96 -16.07
C ILE A 165 -4.77 5.29 -15.57
N THR A 166 -3.91 6.03 -14.87
CA THR A 166 -4.19 7.38 -14.32
C THR A 166 -4.21 8.44 -15.43
N SER A 167 -4.66 9.66 -15.09
CA SER A 167 -4.60 10.81 -16.01
C SER A 167 -3.17 11.16 -16.43
N ASN A 168 -2.19 10.93 -15.55
CA ASN A 168 -0.79 11.24 -15.78
C ASN A 168 -0.02 10.08 -16.42
N ARG A 169 -0.72 9.16 -17.10
CA ARG A 169 -0.15 8.01 -17.82
C ARG A 169 0.73 7.09 -16.96
N VAL A 170 0.39 6.97 -15.68
CA VAL A 170 0.92 5.92 -14.80
C VAL A 170 -0.01 4.72 -14.89
N ILE A 171 0.57 3.57 -15.26
CA ILE A 171 -0.06 2.25 -15.27
C ILE A 171 0.16 1.64 -13.88
N LEU A 172 -0.93 1.36 -13.17
CA LEU A 172 -0.93 0.74 -11.85
C LEU A 172 -1.42 -0.71 -11.97
N LEU A 173 -0.69 -1.65 -11.38
CA LEU A 173 -1.03 -3.07 -11.35
C LEU A 173 -1.27 -3.51 -9.89
N ASP A 174 -2.52 -3.85 -9.58
CA ASP A 174 -2.93 -4.40 -8.27
C ASP A 174 -2.99 -5.92 -8.34
N SER A 175 -2.11 -6.61 -7.62
CA SER A 175 -2.09 -8.08 -7.59
C SER A 175 -2.95 -8.62 -6.46
N GLN A 176 -3.50 -9.81 -6.66
CA GLN A 176 -4.04 -10.63 -5.57
C GLN A 176 -2.96 -10.88 -4.48
N PRO A 177 -3.37 -11.21 -3.24
CA PRO A 177 -2.43 -11.47 -2.16
C PRO A 177 -1.54 -12.70 -2.42
N LEU A 178 -0.26 -12.58 -2.09
CA LEU A 178 0.70 -13.69 -2.16
C LEU A 178 0.48 -14.69 -1.02
N LEU A 179 0.66 -15.98 -1.31
CA LEU A 179 0.61 -17.07 -0.32
C LEU A 179 -0.68 -17.05 0.54
N SER A 180 -1.81 -16.67 -0.06
CA SER A 180 -3.04 -16.42 0.68
C SER A 180 -3.76 -17.71 1.07
N VAL A 181 -4.06 -17.81 2.37
CA VAL A 181 -4.87 -18.91 2.93
C VAL A 181 -6.30 -18.89 2.37
N SER A 182 -6.88 -17.73 2.10
CA SER A 182 -8.24 -17.67 1.53
C SER A 182 -8.28 -18.10 0.06
N ILE A 183 -7.19 -17.92 -0.69
CA ILE A 183 -7.04 -18.51 -2.03
C ILE A 183 -6.91 -20.04 -1.91
N LEU A 184 -6.11 -20.52 -0.94
CA LEU A 184 -5.98 -21.94 -0.67
C LEU A 184 -7.33 -22.60 -0.33
N ASP A 185 -8.09 -22.01 0.58
CA ASP A 185 -9.41 -22.50 1.01
C ASP A 185 -10.42 -22.50 -0.15
N LYS A 186 -10.44 -21.47 -1.00
CA LYS A 186 -11.25 -21.51 -2.23
C LYS A 186 -10.83 -22.65 -3.16
N SER A 187 -9.54 -22.95 -3.22
CA SER A 187 -9.02 -24.01 -4.09
C SER A 187 -9.34 -25.42 -3.59
N THR A 188 -9.44 -25.63 -2.27
CA THR A 188 -9.81 -26.93 -1.69
C THR A 188 -11.29 -27.21 -1.91
N LEU A 189 -12.13 -26.18 -1.85
CA LEU A 189 -13.56 -26.28 -2.12
C LEU A 189 -13.89 -26.60 -3.59
N SER A 190 -13.04 -26.22 -4.54
CA SER A 190 -13.32 -26.38 -5.97
C SER A 190 -13.15 -27.82 -6.51
N SER A 191 -12.75 -28.80 -5.69
CA SER A 191 -12.80 -30.26 -5.96
C SER A 191 -12.31 -30.74 -7.33
N GLU A 192 -11.32 -30.07 -7.93
CA GLU A 192 -10.65 -30.58 -9.13
C GLU A 192 -9.52 -31.52 -8.73
N THR A 193 -9.41 -32.69 -9.37
CA THR A 193 -8.27 -33.60 -9.20
C THR A 193 -7.01 -32.94 -9.75
N LYS A 194 -6.26 -32.26 -8.89
CA LYS A 194 -5.00 -31.62 -9.27
C LYS A 194 -3.84 -32.61 -9.20
N SER A 195 -2.89 -32.44 -10.12
CA SER A 195 -1.64 -33.22 -10.17
C SER A 195 -0.69 -32.91 -8.99
N MET A 196 -0.97 -31.84 -8.23
CA MET A 196 -0.16 -31.35 -7.12
C MET A 196 -1.05 -31.00 -5.93
N THR A 197 -0.46 -30.89 -4.74
CA THR A 197 -1.19 -30.46 -3.55
C THR A 197 -1.68 -29.02 -3.70
N HIS A 198 -2.75 -28.65 -2.99
CA HIS A 198 -3.34 -27.32 -3.09
C HIS A 198 -2.37 -26.23 -2.61
N GLU A 199 -1.54 -26.54 -1.61
CA GLU A 199 -0.51 -25.65 -1.06
C GLU A 199 0.54 -25.31 -2.13
N VAL A 200 1.07 -26.33 -2.80
CA VAL A 200 2.04 -26.14 -3.89
C VAL A 200 1.39 -25.38 -5.05
N ALA A 201 0.12 -25.67 -5.38
CA ALA A 201 -0.58 -24.94 -6.44
C ALA A 201 -0.69 -23.43 -6.14
N VAL A 202 -1.04 -23.06 -4.90
CA VAL A 202 -1.14 -21.64 -4.48
C VAL A 202 0.22 -20.96 -4.43
N GLU A 203 1.26 -21.68 -4.02
CA GLU A 203 2.64 -21.18 -4.05
C GLU A 203 3.11 -20.91 -5.49
N MET A 204 2.88 -21.86 -6.40
CA MET A 204 3.19 -21.70 -7.82
C MET A 204 2.40 -20.57 -8.48
N GLU A 205 1.11 -20.44 -8.18
CA GLU A 205 0.28 -19.31 -8.62
C GLU A 205 0.84 -17.97 -8.13
N SER A 206 1.20 -17.89 -6.85
CA SER A 206 1.82 -16.70 -6.28
C SER A 206 3.15 -16.38 -6.97
N LEU A 207 3.97 -17.39 -7.30
CA LEU A 207 5.25 -17.19 -7.97
C LEU A 207 5.08 -16.67 -9.39
N TYR A 208 4.15 -17.23 -10.17
CA TYR A 208 3.87 -16.73 -11.52
C TYR A 208 3.53 -15.24 -11.51
N LEU A 209 2.65 -14.81 -10.59
CA LEU A 209 2.25 -13.42 -10.44
C LEU A 209 3.39 -12.53 -9.96
N ALA A 210 4.13 -12.94 -8.91
CA ALA A 210 5.24 -12.15 -8.39
C ALA A 210 6.36 -11.97 -9.43
N THR A 211 6.75 -13.03 -10.12
CA THR A 211 7.75 -12.98 -11.19
C THR A 211 7.29 -12.09 -12.34
N PHE A 212 6.01 -12.17 -12.73
CA PHE A 212 5.44 -11.30 -13.76
C PHE A 212 5.48 -9.82 -13.38
N ILE A 213 5.06 -9.48 -12.16
CA ILE A 213 5.09 -8.11 -11.64
C ILE A 213 6.53 -7.58 -11.57
N LEU A 214 7.48 -8.37 -11.08
CA LEU A 214 8.90 -8.00 -11.01
C LEU A 214 9.56 -7.82 -12.39
N ALA A 215 9.08 -8.52 -13.42
CA ALA A 215 9.60 -8.45 -14.78
C ALA A 215 8.95 -7.35 -15.64
N SER A 216 7.71 -6.93 -15.30
CA SER A 216 6.91 -6.04 -16.14
C SER A 216 6.74 -4.62 -15.59
N CYS A 217 7.29 -4.31 -14.41
CA CYS A 217 7.14 -3.01 -13.75
C CYS A 217 8.44 -2.20 -13.69
N HIS A 218 8.30 -0.87 -13.64
CA HIS A 218 9.41 0.04 -13.32
C HIS A 218 9.67 0.09 -11.82
N ILE A 219 8.59 0.13 -11.03
CA ILE A 219 8.61 0.14 -9.57
C ILE A 219 7.69 -0.96 -9.08
N VAL A 220 8.12 -1.72 -8.08
CA VAL A 220 7.29 -2.67 -7.36
C VAL A 220 7.24 -2.26 -5.89
N LEU A 221 6.02 -1.97 -5.44
CA LEU A 221 5.70 -1.72 -4.04
C LEU A 221 5.54 -3.06 -3.33
N VAL A 222 6.44 -3.39 -2.42
CA VAL A 222 6.31 -4.59 -1.58
C VAL A 222 5.72 -4.12 -0.26
N VAL A 223 4.43 -4.34 -0.09
CA VAL A 223 3.68 -3.89 1.08
C VAL A 223 3.67 -4.98 2.13
N GLN A 224 4.16 -4.65 3.30
CA GLN A 224 4.10 -5.46 4.50
C GLN A 224 3.34 -4.64 5.56
N ASP A 225 2.91 -5.29 6.64
CA ASP A 225 2.49 -4.57 7.84
C ASP A 225 3.74 -3.95 8.53
N TRP A 226 3.66 -3.61 9.81
CA TRP A 226 4.73 -2.91 10.54
C TRP A 226 5.96 -3.77 10.85
N PHE A 227 5.95 -5.06 10.47
CA PHE A 227 7.02 -6.01 10.75
C PHE A 227 7.61 -6.62 9.47
N ILE A 228 8.84 -7.13 9.59
CA ILE A 228 9.55 -7.80 8.51
C ILE A 228 9.14 -9.28 8.46
N ASP A 229 8.31 -9.64 7.47
CA ASP A 229 8.02 -11.04 7.18
C ASP A 229 9.14 -11.65 6.32
N SER A 230 9.98 -12.48 6.94
CA SER A 230 11.09 -13.14 6.25
C SER A 230 10.64 -14.16 5.18
N ASN A 231 9.44 -14.74 5.31
CA ASN A 231 8.94 -15.72 4.34
C ASN A 231 8.66 -15.03 3.00
N ILE A 232 8.06 -13.85 3.04
CA ILE A 232 7.78 -13.03 1.85
C ILE A 232 9.06 -12.55 1.18
N LEU A 233 10.07 -12.16 1.96
CA LEU A 233 11.32 -11.70 1.38
C LEU A 233 12.12 -12.84 0.74
N ARG A 234 12.14 -14.02 1.35
CA ARG A 234 12.71 -15.23 0.74
C ARG A 234 11.94 -15.62 -0.52
N PHE A 235 10.61 -15.57 -0.46
CA PHE A 235 9.74 -15.82 -1.60
C PHE A 235 10.01 -14.85 -2.76
N LEU A 236 10.23 -13.55 -2.47
CA LEU A 236 10.60 -12.57 -3.47
C LEU A 236 11.97 -12.85 -4.10
N ASN A 237 12.94 -13.34 -3.32
CA ASN A 237 14.23 -13.79 -3.87
C ASN A 237 14.04 -14.98 -4.81
N THR A 238 13.17 -15.93 -4.47
CA THR A 238 12.82 -17.05 -5.37
C THR A 238 12.18 -16.52 -6.66
N ALA A 239 11.20 -15.61 -6.55
CA ALA A 239 10.54 -15.01 -7.70
C ALA A 239 11.52 -14.22 -8.60
N ASP A 240 12.52 -13.56 -8.00
CA ASP A 240 13.61 -12.86 -8.68
C ASP A 240 14.48 -13.81 -9.50
N MET A 241 14.86 -14.95 -8.92
CA MET A 241 15.66 -15.99 -9.59
C MET A 241 14.92 -16.66 -10.77
N LEU A 242 13.59 -16.71 -10.71
CA LEU A 242 12.75 -17.31 -11.75
C LEU A 242 12.39 -16.34 -12.90
N ARG A 243 12.83 -15.08 -12.85
CA ARG A 243 12.54 -14.10 -13.90
C ARG A 243 13.12 -14.53 -15.26
N PRO A 244 12.33 -14.41 -16.35
CA PRO A 244 12.88 -14.60 -17.69
C PRO A 244 14.02 -13.61 -17.94
N GLN A 245 15.15 -14.10 -18.43
CA GLN A 245 16.24 -13.21 -18.83
C GLN A 245 15.84 -12.47 -20.12
N PRO A 246 16.11 -11.16 -20.23
CA PRO A 246 15.84 -10.43 -21.45
C PRO A 246 16.68 -11.02 -22.59
N ASN A 247 16.04 -11.34 -23.73
CA ASN A 247 16.73 -11.87 -24.90
C ASN A 247 17.89 -10.94 -25.29
N GLN A 248 19.12 -11.46 -25.27
CA GLN A 248 20.27 -10.73 -25.80
C GLN A 248 20.06 -10.50 -27.30
N PRO A 249 20.31 -9.29 -27.84
CA PRO A 249 20.58 -9.18 -29.26
C PRO A 249 21.87 -9.98 -29.53
N ASN A 250 21.79 -11.02 -30.36
CA ASN A 250 22.93 -11.80 -30.84
C ASN A 250 23.89 -10.86 -31.60
N ASN A 251 24.72 -10.12 -30.87
CA ASN A 251 25.74 -9.28 -31.46
C ASN A 251 27.10 -9.79 -30.97
N PRO A 252 27.81 -10.59 -31.79
CA PRO A 252 29.05 -11.27 -31.39
C PRO A 252 30.25 -10.33 -31.16
N GLN A 253 30.04 -9.02 -31.02
CA GLN A 253 31.08 -8.00 -30.90
C GLN A 253 31.09 -7.21 -29.59
N HIS A 254 30.18 -7.47 -28.65
CA HIS A 254 30.21 -6.82 -27.33
C HIS A 254 30.21 -7.86 -26.19
N THR A 255 31.40 -8.23 -25.75
CA THR A 255 31.63 -8.90 -24.46
C THR A 255 31.46 -7.90 -23.31
N ALA A 256 30.24 -7.39 -23.09
CA ALA A 256 29.90 -6.82 -21.79
C ALA A 256 29.57 -7.98 -20.84
N PRO A 257 30.08 -7.98 -19.59
CA PRO A 257 29.79 -9.07 -18.66
C PRO A 257 28.27 -9.16 -18.44
N GLU A 258 27.72 -10.38 -18.60
CA GLU A 258 26.28 -10.68 -18.56
C GLU A 258 25.56 -10.18 -17.29
N GLU A 259 26.31 -9.99 -16.19
CA GLU A 259 25.80 -9.49 -14.93
C GLU A 259 25.23 -8.06 -15.01
N ASN A 260 25.75 -7.20 -15.89
CA ASN A 260 25.37 -5.78 -15.94
C ASN A 260 24.01 -5.50 -16.59
N LEU A 261 23.43 -6.44 -17.35
CA LEU A 261 22.20 -6.19 -18.12
C LEU A 261 20.93 -6.45 -17.29
N LEU A 262 20.91 -7.49 -16.45
CA LEU A 262 19.80 -7.72 -15.52
C LEU A 262 19.67 -6.57 -14.52
N ASP A 263 20.80 -6.04 -14.08
CA ASP A 263 20.89 -4.83 -13.26
C ASP A 263 20.43 -3.58 -14.02
N GLN A 264 20.41 -3.59 -15.35
CA GLN A 264 19.89 -2.47 -16.14
C GLN A 264 18.36 -2.48 -16.18
N PHE A 265 17.73 -3.63 -16.42
CA PHE A 265 16.29 -3.72 -16.72
C PHE A 265 15.39 -4.14 -15.54
N GLY A 266 15.95 -4.43 -14.37
CA GLY A 266 15.16 -4.80 -13.19
C GLY A 266 14.32 -3.66 -12.59
N ALA A 267 13.16 -4.00 -12.04
CA ALA A 267 12.30 -3.07 -11.29
C ALA A 267 12.98 -2.53 -10.02
N GLN A 268 12.65 -1.29 -9.67
CA GLN A 268 13.00 -0.70 -8.38
C GLN A 268 12.04 -1.21 -7.31
N ILE A 269 12.57 -1.72 -6.21
CA ILE A 269 11.75 -2.21 -5.10
C ILE A 269 11.62 -1.09 -4.07
N LEU A 270 10.38 -0.74 -3.73
CA LEU A 270 10.04 0.12 -2.61
C LEU A 270 9.35 -0.75 -1.55
N LEU A 271 10.04 -0.96 -0.44
CA LEU A 271 9.53 -1.68 0.71
C LEU A 271 8.62 -0.73 1.48
N VAL A 272 7.35 -1.08 1.66
CA VAL A 272 6.37 -0.24 2.35
C VAL A 272 5.89 -0.98 3.59
N HIS A 273 6.19 -0.44 4.77
CA HIS A 273 5.59 -0.88 6.03
C HIS A 273 4.33 -0.06 6.25
N ASN A 274 3.20 -0.71 6.07
CA ASN A 274 1.90 -0.16 6.39
C ASN A 274 1.53 -0.44 7.85
N LYS A 275 0.57 0.30 8.39
CA LYS A 275 0.10 0.16 9.78
C LYS A 275 1.22 0.30 10.81
N ALA A 276 2.21 1.13 10.51
CA ALA A 276 3.33 1.39 11.41
C ALA A 276 2.86 2.06 12.71
N GLN A 277 3.42 1.63 13.82
CA GLN A 277 3.17 2.16 15.15
C GLN A 277 4.16 3.29 15.48
N LEU A 278 3.89 4.04 16.56
CA LEU A 278 4.73 5.15 17.01
C LEU A 278 6.21 4.77 17.17
N SER A 279 6.50 3.56 17.68
CA SER A 279 7.86 3.05 17.88
C SER A 279 8.65 2.89 16.58
N ASP A 280 7.96 2.61 15.48
CA ASP A 280 8.56 2.19 14.21
C ASP A 280 9.12 3.39 13.44
N PHE A 281 8.63 4.60 13.75
CA PHE A 281 9.14 5.86 13.22
C PHE A 281 10.42 6.34 13.93
N SER A 282 10.88 5.63 14.96
CA SER A 282 12.15 5.95 15.61
C SER A 282 13.35 5.70 14.66
N GLY A 283 14.38 6.54 14.75
CA GLY A 283 15.57 6.41 13.91
C GLY A 283 16.30 5.08 14.09
N ASP A 284 16.22 4.48 15.29
CA ASP A 284 16.83 3.18 15.57
C ASP A 284 16.04 2.03 14.93
N ALA A 285 14.70 2.09 14.94
CA ALA A 285 13.85 1.12 14.24
C ALA A 285 14.09 1.14 12.73
N ILE A 286 14.12 2.32 12.11
CA ILE A 286 14.40 2.48 10.67
C ILE A 286 15.79 1.94 10.30
N LYS A 287 16.81 2.21 11.13
CA LYS A 287 18.16 1.65 10.95
C LYS A 287 18.17 0.13 11.11
N HIS A 288 17.41 -0.40 12.06
CA HIS A 288 17.26 -1.84 12.27
C HIS A 288 16.62 -2.51 11.04
N TYR A 289 15.48 -2.01 10.56
CA TYR A 289 14.83 -2.53 9.36
C TYR A 289 15.73 -2.47 8.13
N SER A 290 16.42 -1.34 7.93
CA SER A 290 17.36 -1.18 6.81
C SER A 290 18.48 -2.23 6.82
N LYS A 291 19.05 -2.52 7.99
CA LYS A 291 20.06 -3.58 8.17
C LYS A 291 19.51 -4.98 7.90
N MET A 292 18.28 -5.25 8.33
CA MET A 292 17.61 -6.53 8.08
C MET A 292 17.38 -6.76 6.59
N TYR A 293 16.90 -5.74 5.88
CA TYR A 293 16.73 -5.81 4.43
C TYR A 293 18.05 -5.98 3.68
N ASP A 294 19.12 -5.30 4.11
CA ASP A 294 20.46 -5.59 3.58
C ASP A 294 20.82 -7.04 3.78
N MET A 295 20.71 -7.57 5.00
CA MET A 295 21.13 -8.94 5.28
C MET A 295 20.42 -9.95 4.38
N ILE A 296 19.14 -9.72 4.11
CA ILE A 296 18.31 -10.62 3.30
C ILE A 296 18.58 -10.48 1.80
N PHE A 297 18.76 -9.25 1.28
CA PHE A 297 18.92 -9.03 -0.16
C PHE A 297 20.38 -8.97 -0.63
N ASN A 298 21.35 -8.72 0.25
CA ASN A 298 22.76 -8.55 -0.12
C ASN A 298 23.47 -9.85 -0.53
N THR A 299 22.88 -11.02 -0.25
CA THR A 299 23.55 -12.32 -0.46
C THR A 299 23.21 -12.97 -1.80
N SER A 300 22.03 -12.69 -2.38
CA SER A 300 21.54 -13.46 -3.54
C SER A 300 20.57 -12.72 -4.47
N SER A 301 20.19 -11.48 -4.15
CA SER A 301 19.15 -10.77 -4.88
C SER A 301 19.71 -9.69 -5.79
N LYS A 302 19.17 -9.60 -7.01
CA LYS A 302 19.45 -8.49 -7.95
C LYS A 302 18.38 -7.40 -7.85
N LEU A 303 17.55 -7.44 -6.82
CA LEU A 303 16.49 -6.47 -6.60
C LEU A 303 17.07 -5.10 -6.25
N LYS A 304 16.62 -4.07 -6.96
CA LYS A 304 17.08 -2.69 -6.78
C LYS A 304 16.38 -2.05 -5.59
N ILE A 305 16.86 -2.36 -4.39
CA ILE A 305 16.34 -1.81 -3.13
C ILE A 305 17.06 -0.53 -2.69
N ARG A 306 18.06 -0.03 -3.42
CA ARG A 306 18.86 1.14 -3.07
C ARG A 306 18.98 2.08 -4.26
N THR A 307 17.90 2.81 -4.53
CA THR A 307 17.84 3.79 -5.64
C THR A 307 17.57 5.21 -5.14
N GLY A 308 17.43 5.38 -3.81
CA GLY A 308 17.03 6.64 -3.19
C GLY A 308 15.52 6.88 -3.19
N LEU A 309 14.72 5.91 -3.65
CA LEU A 309 13.26 6.01 -3.78
C LEU A 309 12.53 6.10 -2.42
N GLY A 310 13.14 5.58 -1.34
CA GLY A 310 12.57 5.59 0.02
C GLY A 310 13.08 6.71 0.93
N SER A 311 13.74 7.75 0.42
CA SER A 311 14.28 8.81 1.29
C SER A 311 13.13 9.63 1.90
N ILE A 312 12.78 9.33 3.16
CA ILE A 312 11.62 9.90 3.88
C ILE A 312 12.03 10.85 4.99
N TYR A 313 13.19 10.63 5.58
CA TYR A 313 13.58 11.33 6.78
C TYR A 313 14.52 12.46 6.40
N ASP A 314 14.03 13.68 6.63
CA ASP A 314 14.66 14.95 6.33
C ASP A 314 16.17 14.88 6.64
N LYS A 315 16.99 14.84 5.58
CA LYS A 315 18.46 14.81 5.70
C LYS A 315 18.99 16.01 6.49
N LYS A 316 18.16 17.04 6.74
CA LYS A 316 18.50 18.21 7.55
C LYS A 316 19.01 17.88 8.94
N VAL A 317 18.58 16.81 9.61
CA VAL A 317 19.09 16.48 10.96
C VAL A 317 20.46 15.78 10.90
N GLU A 318 20.73 14.99 9.86
CA GLU A 318 22.03 14.32 9.67
C GLU A 318 23.09 15.23 9.01
N GLU A 319 22.69 16.24 8.24
CA GLU A 319 23.62 17.17 7.58
C GLU A 319 24.45 17.99 8.58
N TYR A 320 23.88 18.32 9.73
CA TYR A 320 24.61 19.04 10.80
C TYR A 320 25.69 18.20 11.49
N LYS A 321 25.59 16.86 11.46
CA LYS A 321 26.60 15.95 12.05
C LYS A 321 27.61 15.41 11.03
N SER A 322 27.29 15.46 9.74
CA SER A 322 28.03 14.74 8.69
C SER A 322 29.17 15.51 8.01
N LYS A 323 29.44 16.78 8.38
CA LYS A 323 30.50 17.60 7.75
C LYS A 323 31.94 17.08 7.92
N LYS A 324 32.17 15.90 8.53
CA LYS A 324 33.52 15.43 8.87
C LYS A 324 34.02 14.15 8.20
N THR A 325 33.24 13.44 7.39
CA THR A 325 33.76 12.23 6.71
C THR A 325 33.12 12.03 5.33
N SER A 326 33.81 12.49 4.29
CA SER A 326 33.60 12.12 2.89
C SER A 326 34.10 10.70 2.66
N ILE A 327 33.32 9.71 3.10
CA ILE A 327 33.47 8.29 2.77
C ILE A 327 32.18 7.89 2.05
N ASP A 328 32.30 7.20 0.92
CA ASP A 328 31.20 6.76 0.04
C ASP A 328 30.00 6.21 0.83
N LYS A 329 28.99 7.06 1.09
CA LYS A 329 27.78 6.63 1.78
C LYS A 329 26.95 5.80 0.80
N LYS A 330 26.87 4.48 1.03
CA LYS A 330 25.92 3.57 0.36
C LYS A 330 24.52 4.19 0.46
N GLN A 331 23.84 4.40 -0.68
CA GLN A 331 22.48 4.96 -0.71
C GLN A 331 21.53 4.11 0.12
N ASP A 332 20.73 4.71 1.01
CA ASP A 332 19.80 4.01 1.92
C ASP A 332 18.82 3.05 1.22
N VAL A 333 18.31 2.07 1.98
CA VAL A 333 17.26 1.16 1.50
C VAL A 333 16.01 1.98 1.17
N ASN A 334 15.36 1.62 0.07
CA ASN A 334 14.08 2.13 -0.36
C ASN A 334 12.98 1.64 0.59
N LEU A 335 12.90 2.21 1.79
CA LEU A 335 11.92 1.88 2.82
C LEU A 335 10.94 3.04 2.99
N PHE A 336 9.64 2.74 3.06
CA PHE A 336 8.57 3.70 3.33
C PHE A 336 7.61 3.27 4.42
N MET A 337 7.41 4.14 5.42
CA MET A 337 6.53 3.87 6.55
C MET A 337 5.21 4.63 6.39
N LEU A 338 4.08 3.95 6.56
CA LEU A 338 2.75 4.53 6.65
C LEU A 338 2.12 4.16 7.99
N PRO A 339 1.59 5.14 8.74
CA PRO A 339 1.07 4.90 10.08
C PRO A 339 -0.23 4.11 10.05
N GLU A 340 -0.51 3.41 11.14
CA GLU A 340 -1.83 2.85 11.38
C GLU A 340 -2.87 3.96 11.55
N VAL A 341 -3.96 3.87 10.79
CA VAL A 341 -5.08 4.80 10.87
C VAL A 341 -6.05 4.29 11.92
N THR A 342 -5.90 4.75 13.16
CA THR A 342 -6.82 4.41 14.26
C THR A 342 -7.77 5.57 14.60
N LEU A 343 -8.94 5.24 15.12
CA LEU A 343 -10.00 6.19 15.51
C LEU A 343 -9.62 7.12 16.66
N ASN A 344 -8.63 6.74 17.47
CA ASN A 344 -8.37 7.40 18.75
C ASN A 344 -7.51 8.67 18.62
N TYR A 345 -7.25 9.15 17.41
CA TYR A 345 -6.43 10.35 17.16
C TYR A 345 -7.25 11.65 17.11
N VAL A 346 -8.44 11.68 17.73
CA VAL A 346 -9.30 12.87 17.82
C VAL A 346 -8.71 13.95 18.74
N ASP A 347 -7.75 13.60 19.60
CA ASP A 347 -6.97 14.60 20.34
C ASP A 347 -5.76 15.05 19.50
N ASP A 348 -5.95 16.16 18.79
CA ASP A 348 -5.03 16.83 17.85
C ASP A 348 -3.73 17.37 18.50
N HIS A 349 -3.37 16.90 19.69
CA HIS A 349 -2.24 17.39 20.49
C HIS A 349 -1.28 16.29 20.98
N GLY A 350 -1.58 15.01 20.73
CA GLY A 350 -0.66 13.91 21.04
C GLY A 350 0.56 13.90 20.10
N PHE A 351 1.77 13.72 20.63
CA PHE A 351 2.96 13.49 19.83
C PHE A 351 2.85 12.15 19.09
N LYS A 352 2.70 12.20 17.76
CA LYS A 352 2.54 11.00 16.90
C LYS A 352 3.87 10.45 16.37
N GLY A 353 4.99 11.14 16.59
CA GLY A 353 6.31 10.71 16.10
C GLY A 353 6.48 10.68 14.58
N HIS A 354 5.44 11.06 13.82
CA HIS A 354 5.44 11.08 12.36
C HIS A 354 4.59 12.24 11.83
N ASP A 355 4.78 12.60 10.56
CA ASP A 355 3.96 13.58 9.87
C ASP A 355 2.52 13.08 9.66
N SER A 356 1.59 13.98 9.33
CA SER A 356 0.22 13.58 9.00
C SER A 356 0.18 12.57 7.84
N LEU A 357 -0.83 11.69 7.83
CA LEU A 357 -1.00 10.71 6.77
C LEU A 357 -1.05 11.38 5.39
N GLU A 358 -1.71 12.53 5.28
CA GLU A 358 -1.78 13.31 4.04
C GLU A 358 -0.38 13.73 3.56
N ALA A 359 0.46 14.24 4.47
CA ALA A 359 1.82 14.64 4.14
C ALA A 359 2.68 13.45 3.72
N LEU A 360 2.57 12.31 4.41
CA LEU A 360 3.29 11.08 4.07
C LEU A 360 2.85 10.54 2.70
N VAL A 361 1.55 10.44 2.43
CA VAL A 361 1.04 10.00 1.13
C VAL A 361 1.47 10.95 0.01
N LYS A 362 1.45 12.27 0.25
CA LYS A 362 1.94 13.25 -0.72
C LYS A 362 3.42 13.01 -1.05
N ARG A 363 4.26 12.72 -0.05
CA ARG A 363 5.68 12.40 -0.24
C ARG A 363 5.86 11.06 -0.98
N LEU A 364 5.13 10.02 -0.60
CA LEU A 364 5.16 8.73 -1.28
C LEU A 364 4.88 8.89 -2.78
N ARG A 365 3.85 9.67 -3.12
CA ARG A 365 3.50 9.98 -4.51
C ARG A 365 4.61 10.74 -5.21
N GLN A 366 5.21 11.74 -4.57
CA GLN A 366 6.33 12.49 -5.13
C GLN A 366 7.52 11.57 -5.42
N ASN A 367 7.84 10.64 -4.51
CA ASN A 367 8.91 9.67 -4.69
C ASN A 367 8.61 8.73 -5.88
N ILE A 368 7.41 8.15 -5.94
CA ILE A 368 7.02 7.24 -7.03
C ILE A 368 7.01 7.96 -8.38
N LEU A 369 6.40 9.14 -8.47
CA LEU A 369 6.25 9.88 -9.73
C LEU A 369 7.55 10.55 -10.19
N GLY A 370 8.44 10.89 -9.24
CA GLY A 370 9.75 11.47 -9.49
C GLY A 370 10.88 10.45 -9.67
N ALA A 371 10.58 9.15 -9.54
CA ALA A 371 11.55 8.08 -9.70
C ALA A 371 12.15 8.06 -11.11
N SER A 372 13.41 7.61 -11.21
CA SER A 372 14.04 7.37 -12.51
C SER A 372 13.30 6.28 -13.27
N ARG A 373 12.92 6.59 -14.52
CA ARG A 373 12.26 5.64 -15.42
C ARG A 373 13.33 4.84 -16.12
N GLY A 374 13.78 3.75 -15.48
CA GLY A 374 14.66 2.78 -16.12
C GLY A 374 13.97 2.16 -17.33
N GLN A 375 14.72 1.66 -18.31
CA GLN A 375 14.12 0.89 -19.39
C GLN A 375 13.66 -0.48 -18.86
N ILE A 376 12.45 -0.92 -19.22
CA ILE A 376 11.95 -2.28 -18.90
C ILE A 376 12.47 -3.31 -19.92
N ALA A 377 12.76 -2.87 -21.15
CA ALA A 377 13.25 -3.73 -22.22
C ALA A 377 14.45 -3.08 -22.94
N PRO A 378 15.25 -3.86 -23.70
CA PRO A 378 16.45 -3.36 -24.38
C PRO A 378 16.20 -2.26 -25.42
N SER A 379 14.98 -2.16 -25.95
CA SER A 379 14.56 -1.09 -26.87
C SER A 379 13.63 -0.12 -26.18
N VAL A 380 13.59 1.14 -26.65
CA VAL A 380 12.59 2.12 -26.22
C VAL A 380 11.20 1.52 -26.46
N THR A 381 10.42 1.40 -25.39
CA THR A 381 9.08 0.84 -25.44
C THR A 381 8.07 1.98 -25.37
N SER A 382 7.03 1.90 -26.20
CA SER A 382 5.80 2.66 -25.94
C SER A 382 4.90 1.87 -25.00
N GLU A 383 3.84 2.49 -24.47
CA GLU A 383 2.86 1.78 -23.64
C GLU A 383 2.30 0.54 -24.36
N LYS A 384 1.90 0.66 -25.63
CA LYS A 384 1.36 -0.50 -26.37
C LYS A 384 2.42 -1.57 -26.59
N HIS A 385 3.67 -1.19 -26.87
CA HIS A 385 4.76 -2.16 -26.97
C HIS A 385 5.03 -2.85 -25.63
N TRP A 386 4.99 -2.11 -24.52
CA TRP A 386 5.07 -2.67 -23.18
C TRP A 386 3.96 -3.69 -22.93
N GLY A 387 2.71 -3.40 -23.30
CA GLY A 387 1.59 -4.34 -23.14
C GLY A 387 1.81 -5.66 -23.88
N HIS A 388 2.30 -5.60 -25.13
CA HIS A 388 2.65 -6.80 -25.89
C HIS A 388 3.84 -7.56 -25.28
N ASN A 389 4.84 -6.84 -24.76
CA ASN A 389 5.96 -7.45 -24.07
C ASN A 389 5.51 -8.11 -22.75
N ALA A 390 4.61 -7.48 -21.99
CA ALA A 390 4.03 -8.04 -20.78
C ALA A 390 3.28 -9.35 -21.08
N HIS A 391 2.46 -9.38 -22.13
CA HIS A 391 1.81 -10.61 -22.60
C HIS A 391 2.84 -11.70 -22.94
N LYS A 392 3.87 -11.38 -23.72
CA LYS A 392 4.94 -12.32 -24.07
C LYS A 392 5.69 -12.83 -22.83
N THR A 393 5.97 -11.95 -21.87
CA THR A 393 6.61 -12.29 -20.61
C THR A 393 5.74 -13.26 -19.81
N TRP A 394 4.43 -13.01 -19.72
CA TRP A 394 3.48 -13.91 -19.06
C TRP A 394 3.49 -15.31 -19.68
N GLU A 395 3.39 -15.39 -21.01
CA GLU A 395 3.46 -16.65 -21.75
C GLU A 395 4.79 -17.39 -21.53
N THR A 396 5.89 -16.64 -21.47
CA THR A 396 7.23 -17.20 -21.21
C THR A 396 7.33 -17.77 -19.81
N ILE A 397 6.78 -17.07 -18.81
CA ILE A 397 6.73 -17.52 -17.41
C ILE A 397 5.93 -18.82 -17.30
N LYS A 398 4.72 -18.87 -17.87
CA LYS A 398 3.82 -20.04 -17.83
C LYS A 398 4.42 -21.29 -18.49
N LYS A 399 5.25 -21.10 -19.53
CA LYS A 399 5.91 -22.18 -20.29
C LYS A 399 7.33 -22.48 -19.81
N SER A 400 7.83 -21.78 -18.79
CA SER A 400 9.22 -21.91 -18.34
C SER A 400 9.47 -23.25 -17.65
N GLY A 401 10.51 -23.95 -18.10
CA GLY A 401 10.96 -25.20 -17.49
C GLY A 401 11.47 -25.03 -16.05
N LEU A 402 11.94 -23.83 -15.68
CA LEU A 402 12.43 -23.53 -14.33
C LEU A 402 11.30 -23.63 -13.29
N PHE A 403 10.10 -23.21 -13.64
CA PHE A 403 8.93 -23.34 -12.76
C PHE A 403 8.53 -24.80 -12.58
N LEU A 404 8.63 -25.61 -13.64
CA LEU A 404 8.38 -27.05 -13.57
C LEU A 404 9.40 -27.74 -12.66
N GLU A 405 10.68 -27.37 -12.76
CA GLU A 405 11.76 -27.91 -11.91
C GLU A 405 11.57 -27.49 -10.46
N TYR A 406 11.28 -26.21 -10.20
CA TYR A 406 10.97 -25.71 -8.86
C TYR A 406 9.77 -26.46 -8.24
N CYS A 407 8.68 -26.61 -8.99
CA CYS A 407 7.51 -27.37 -8.56
C CYS A 407 7.85 -28.83 -8.21
N ARG A 408 8.76 -29.46 -8.95
CA ARG A 408 9.22 -30.83 -8.67
C ARG A 408 10.06 -30.94 -7.40
N MET A 409 10.77 -29.88 -7.02
CA MET A 409 11.58 -29.85 -5.80
C MET A 409 10.75 -29.62 -4.52
N LEU A 410 9.52 -29.12 -4.65
CA LEU A 410 8.57 -28.97 -3.54
C LEU A 410 7.81 -30.26 -3.22
N HIS A 411 7.82 -31.23 -4.13
CA HIS A 411 7.33 -32.59 -3.94
C HIS A 411 8.42 -33.49 -3.36
#